data_AF-A0A7W8JB57-F1
#
_entry.id   AF-A0A7W8JB57-F1
#
_cell.length_a   1.000
_cell.length_b   1.000
_cell.length_c   1.000
_cell.angle_alpha   90.00
_cell.angle_beta   90.00
_cell.angle_gamma   90.00
#
_symmetry.space_group_name_H-M   'P 1'
#
loop_
_entity.id
_entity.type
_entity.pdbx_description
1 polymer ?
#
loop_
_entity_poly.entity_id
_entity_poly.type
_entity_poly.pdbx_seq_one_letter_code
_entity_poly.pdbx_strand_id
1 'polypeptide(L)' 'MYLGIDCGTQGTKALLIDEHGIAQDRGHAMHEVIQRAAGAREQDPKWWIEALRYQ' A
#
# COMPACT_ATOMS: atom_id res chain seq x y z
N MET A 1 3.05 17.09 -11.12
CA MET A 1 2.49 15.84 -10.57
C MET A 1 3.15 15.49 -9.24
N TYR A 2 2.37 14.92 -8.32
CA TYR A 2 2.84 14.41 -7.03
C TYR A 2 2.21 13.04 -6.75
N LEU A 3 2.95 12.13 -6.11
CA LEU A 3 2.48 10.78 -5.75
C LEU A 3 2.39 10.65 -4.23
N GLY A 4 1.20 10.35 -3.71
CA GLY A 4 0.98 9.94 -2.33
C GLY A 4 0.92 8.42 -2.21
N ILE A 5 1.59 7.86 -1.19
CA ILE A 5 1.58 6.43 -0.88
C ILE A 5 1.15 6.25 0.58
N ASP A 6 0.09 5.45 0.80
CA ASP A 6 -0.39 5.02 2.11
C ASP A 6 -0.14 3.51 2.25
N CYS A 7 0.92 3.15 2.98
CA CYS A 7 1.28 1.77 3.30
C CYS A 7 0.54 1.32 4.56
N GLY A 8 -0.71 0.86 4.39
CA GLY A 8 -1.57 0.42 5.46
C GLY A 8 -1.40 -1.05 5.83
N THR A 9 -2.06 -1.47 6.90
CA THR A 9 -2.03 -2.87 7.37
C THR A 9 -2.72 -3.84 6.40
N GLN A 10 -3.77 -3.40 5.69
CA GLN A 10 -4.54 -4.26 4.78
C GLN A 10 -4.07 -4.14 3.31
N GLY A 11 -3.17 -3.22 3.01
CA GLY A 11 -2.68 -2.97 1.66
C GLY A 11 -2.03 -1.61 1.51
N THR A 12 -1.36 -1.42 0.38
CA THR A 12 -0.79 -0.14 -0.04
C THR A 12 -1.71 0.53 -1.05
N LYS A 13 -2.00 1.81 -0.83
CA LYS A 13 -2.73 2.67 -1.77
C LYS A 13 -1.80 3.73 -2.33
N ALA A 14 -1.97 4.05 -3.60
CA ALA A 14 -1.25 5.11 -4.28
C ALA A 14 -2.23 6.09 -4.94
N LEU A 15 -1.95 7.39 -4.85
CA LEU A 15 -2.75 8.45 -5.47
C LEU A 15 -1.82 9.41 -6.21
N LEU A 16 -2.02 9.52 -7.52
CA LEU A 16 -1.36 10.51 -8.36
C LEU A 16 -2.23 11.77 -8.43
N ILE A 17 -1.64 12.93 -8.13
CA ILE A 17 -2.31 14.24 -8.25
C ILE A 17 -1.51 15.17 -9.18
N ASP A 18 -2.21 16.13 -9.79
CA ASP A 18 -1.57 17.26 -10.46
C ASP A 18 -1.14 18.36 -9.47
N GLU A 19 -0.59 19.46 -10.00
CA GLU A 19 -0.16 20.62 -9.22
C GLU A 19 -1.27 21.39 -8.50
N HIS A 20 -2.53 21.17 -8.89
CA HIS A 20 -3.70 21.76 -8.26
C HIS A 20 -4.33 20.84 -7.21
N GLY A 21 -3.74 19.66 -6.99
CA GLY A 21 -4.25 18.67 -6.04
C GLY A 21 -5.38 17.80 -6.61
N ILE A 22 -5.62 17.83 -7.92
CA ILE A 22 -6.68 17.04 -8.55
C ILE A 22 -6.18 15.63 -8.80
N ALA A 23 -6.96 14.64 -8.36
CA ALA A 23 -6.67 13.23 -8.56
C ALA A 23 -6.66 12.86 -10.04
N GLN A 24 -5.53 12.33 -10.50
CA GLN A 24 -5.32 11.86 -11.87
C GLN A 24 -5.47 10.33 -11.95
N ASP A 25 -4.92 9.60 -10.98
CA ASP A 25 -5.00 8.13 -10.97
C ASP A 25 -4.85 7.53 -9.56
N ARG A 26 -5.26 6.27 -9.38
CA ARG A 26 -5.25 5.52 -8.12
C ARG A 26 -4.80 4.07 -8.32
N GLY A 27 -3.89 3.62 -7.45
CA GLY A 27 -3.45 2.23 -7.37
C GLY A 27 -3.75 1.61 -6.01
N HIS A 28 -3.93 0.29 -5.96
CA HIS A 28 -4.12 -0.45 -4.72
C HIS A 28 -3.59 -1.88 -4.85
N ALA A 29 -2.84 -2.33 -3.84
CA ALA A 29 -2.37 -3.71 -3.70
C ALA A 29 -2.57 -4.19 -2.27
N MET A 30 -3.15 -5.38 -2.10
CA MET A 30 -3.45 -5.97 -0.78
C MET A 30 -2.18 -6.49 -0.11
N HIS A 31 -2.14 -6.42 1.23
CA HIS A 31 -1.10 -7.07 2.03
C HIS A 31 -1.65 -8.33 2.69
N GLU A 32 -0.82 -9.36 2.75
CA GLU A 32 -1.06 -10.53 3.59
C GLU A 32 -0.84 -10.22 5.07
N VAL A 33 -1.38 -11.07 5.94
CA VAL A 33 -1.20 -10.98 7.41
C VAL A 33 -0.82 -12.33 7.96
N ILE A 34 0.30 -12.39 8.69
CA ILE A 34 0.71 -13.56 9.46
C ILE A 34 -0.07 -13.54 10.77
N GLN A 35 -0.93 -14.54 10.98
CA GLN A 35 -1.60 -14.75 12.25
C GLN A 35 -0.85 -15.80 13.07
N ARG A 36 -0.55 -15.49 14.33
CA ARG A 36 0.10 -16.42 15.28
C ARG A 36 -0.78 -16.65 16.51
N ALA A 37 -0.38 -17.61 17.33
CA ALA A 37 -1.02 -17.88 18.62
C ALA A 37 -1.07 -16.61 19.51
N ALA A 38 -1.99 -16.62 20.48
CA ALA A 38 -2.21 -15.51 21.41
C ALA A 38 -2.58 -14.16 20.75
N GLY A 39 -3.09 -14.18 19.51
CA GLY A 39 -3.63 -12.99 18.85
C GLY A 39 -2.60 -12.10 18.16
N ALA A 40 -1.33 -12.53 18.09
CA ALA A 40 -0.30 -11.78 17.39
C ALA A 40 -0.56 -11.72 15.87
N ARG A 41 -0.36 -10.54 15.29
CA ARG A 41 -0.52 -10.26 13.86
C ARG A 41 0.72 -9.53 13.35
N GLU A 42 1.36 -10.11 12.36
CA GLU A 42 2.63 -9.62 11.79
C GLU A 42 2.53 -9.55 10.26
N GLN A 43 3.50 -8.89 9.64
CA GLN A 43 3.67 -8.83 8.19
C GLN A 43 5.15 -9.00 7.82
N ASP A 44 5.43 -9.61 6.68
CA ASP A 44 6.78 -9.54 6.08
C ASP A 44 6.92 -8.19 5.37
N PRO A 45 7.92 -7.35 5.73
CA PRO A 45 8.14 -6.06 5.07
C PRO A 45 8.36 -6.16 3.56
N LYS A 46 8.77 -7.32 3.03
CA LYS A 46 8.85 -7.53 1.58
C LYS A 46 7.51 -7.32 0.89
N TRP A 47 6.40 -7.68 1.53
CA TRP A 47 5.06 -7.49 0.95
C TRP A 47 4.74 -6.03 0.67
N TRP A 48 5.25 -5.11 1.49
CA TRP A 48 5.09 -3.67 1.29
C TRP A 48 5.85 -3.18 0.05
N ILE A 49 7.02 -3.75 -0.21
CA ILE A 49 7.84 -3.42 -1.40
C ILE A 49 7.20 -4.01 -2.66
N GLU A 50 6.74 -5.26 -2.60
CA GLU A 50 6.09 -5.93 -3.73
C GLU A 50 4.78 -5.25 -4.12
N ALA A 51 4.05 -4.67 -3.16
CA ALA A 51 2.84 -3.88 -3.42
C ALA A 51 3.09 -2.61 -4.28
N LEU A 52 4.34 -2.19 -4.44
CA LEU A 52 4.74 -1.04 -5.27
C LEU A 52 5.31 -1.45 -6.64
N ARG A 53 5.43 -2.75 -6.93
CA ARG A 53 5.90 -3.22 -8.23
C ARG A 53 4.79 -3.22 -9.27
N TYR A 54 5.18 -2.95 -10.51
CA TYR A 54 4.32 -3.14 -11.68
C TYR A 54 4.16 -4.66 -11.96
N GLN A 55 2.93 -5.08 -12.28
CA GLN A 55 2.61 -6.46 -12.69
C GLN A 55 2.42 -6.56 -14.19
#